data_AF-A0A9R0ZXX4-F1
#
_entry.id   AF-A0A9R0ZXX4-F1
#
_cell.length_a   1.000
_cell.length_b   1.000
_cell.length_c   1.000
_cell.angle_alpha   90.00
_cell.angle_beta   90.00
_cell.angle_gamma   90.00
#
_symmetry.space_group_name_H-M   'P 1'
#
loop_
_entity.id
_entity.type
_entity.pdbx_description
1 polymer ?
#
loop_
_entity_poly.entity_id
_entity_poly.type
_entity_poly.pdbx_seq_one_letter_code
_entity_poly.pdbx_strand_id
1 'polypeptide(L)'
;MKRHVLQTAMTLVLFGLMGAYVAGSSRKFSTSIYVFVLVLLVFAYVVLHILYERTLGRNTESTSGNTGASMAGTSQNPGSSEPTPEEKKDLQKRRKFLMLLAILAASITYQTGISPPGGFWTDNSNGHRAGYPVFRDEFRNHYRVFFYFNATAFMASLAVILLLVSERLCKKGLECYALRACVLVDLISLMGAFATGNCRKVSTSGYVILVVLAVFVYVMIQVLVLTPKDKWNELLRPSKHQNPSMNHTRSIHDTDSKRTEHKWRKDLMLIGTLAVTVTYQAGLLPPGGVWPDDRDGHFAGDPILHDTNLTRYKVFFYCNATAFMASMVMVILLLNNTISKYKRSLFAMKIAMVLDLLGLLGAYAAGSCRKLKTSAYIFALVIAVIIYIVIHVVLSFDEVARLVKEKWKKWVRCLERCFCCN
;
A
#
# COMPACT_ATOMS: atom_id res chain seq x y z
N MET A 1 -6.27 -29.98 -15.54
CA MET A 1 -7.21 -29.22 -16.38
C MET A 1 -7.80 -27.98 -15.68
N LYS A 2 -8.44 -28.08 -14.51
CA LYS A 2 -9.13 -26.95 -13.84
C LYS A 2 -8.26 -25.70 -13.51
N ARG A 3 -6.99 -25.88 -13.09
CA ARG A 3 -6.10 -24.75 -12.71
C ARG A 3 -5.66 -23.88 -13.90
N HIS A 4 -5.35 -24.50 -15.04
CA HIS A 4 -4.94 -23.77 -16.24
C HIS A 4 -6.11 -23.02 -16.87
N VAL A 5 -7.30 -23.61 -16.90
CA VAL A 5 -8.51 -22.93 -17.38
C VAL A 5 -8.81 -21.69 -16.53
N LEU A 6 -8.72 -21.81 -15.19
CA LEU A 6 -8.92 -20.66 -14.30
C LEU A 6 -7.86 -19.56 -14.50
N GLN A 7 -6.58 -19.93 -14.64
CA GLN A 7 -5.51 -18.96 -14.89
C GLN A 7 -5.68 -18.22 -16.23
N THR A 8 -6.05 -18.94 -17.29
CA THR A 8 -6.34 -18.34 -18.60
C THR A 8 -7.55 -17.41 -18.51
N ALA A 9 -8.63 -17.83 -17.85
CA ALA A 9 -9.80 -16.99 -17.64
C ALA A 9 -9.48 -15.71 -16.85
N MET A 10 -8.74 -15.82 -15.73
CA MET A 10 -8.28 -14.66 -14.97
C MET A 10 -7.42 -13.71 -15.82
N THR A 11 -6.52 -14.26 -16.63
CA THR A 11 -5.66 -13.47 -17.52
C THR A 11 -6.48 -12.72 -18.56
N LEU A 12 -7.47 -13.38 -19.18
CA LEU A 12 -8.40 -12.76 -20.13
C LEU A 12 -9.22 -11.64 -19.48
N VAL A 13 -9.71 -11.84 -18.26
CA VAL A 13 -10.42 -10.80 -17.50
C VAL A 13 -9.53 -9.59 -17.24
N LEU A 14 -8.26 -9.78 -16.88
CA LEU A 14 -7.33 -8.68 -16.65
C LEU A 14 -7.01 -7.90 -17.94
N PHE A 15 -6.88 -8.58 -19.09
CA PHE A 15 -6.75 -7.90 -20.38
C PHE A 15 -8.04 -7.15 -20.78
N GLY A 16 -9.21 -7.72 -20.50
CA GLY A 16 -10.49 -7.03 -20.67
C GLY A 16 -10.57 -5.75 -19.83
N LEU A 17 -10.10 -5.81 -18.58
CA LEU A 17 -10.05 -4.65 -17.69
C LEU A 17 -9.07 -3.57 -18.20
N MET A 18 -7.91 -3.97 -18.75
CA MET A 18 -6.99 -3.04 -19.43
C MET A 18 -7.65 -2.33 -20.60
N GLY A 19 -8.35 -3.08 -21.46
CA GLY A 19 -9.08 -2.51 -22.60
C GLY A 19 -10.17 -1.53 -22.17
N ALA A 20 -10.97 -1.89 -21.15
CA ALA A 20 -11.99 -1.02 -20.58
C ALA A 20 -11.38 0.27 -19.99
N TYR A 21 -10.25 0.16 -19.30
CA TYR A 21 -9.53 1.32 -18.78
C TYR A 21 -9.03 2.25 -19.88
N VAL A 22 -8.39 1.70 -20.94
CA VAL A 22 -7.91 2.50 -22.09
C VAL A 22 -9.06 3.27 -22.72
N ALA A 23 -10.16 2.58 -23.03
CA ALA A 23 -11.34 3.17 -23.66
C ALA A 23 -12.06 4.18 -22.76
N GLY A 24 -12.15 3.88 -21.47
CA GLY A 24 -12.85 4.70 -20.48
C GLY A 24 -12.11 5.98 -20.11
N SER A 25 -10.77 5.91 -19.97
CA SER A 25 -9.93 7.01 -19.46
C SER A 25 -9.38 7.93 -20.57
N SER A 26 -9.15 7.40 -21.78
CA SER A 26 -8.52 8.16 -22.85
C SER A 26 -9.54 8.92 -23.69
N ARG A 27 -9.31 10.23 -23.88
CA ARG A 27 -10.14 11.11 -24.74
C ARG A 27 -9.33 11.76 -25.87
N LYS A 28 -8.01 11.60 -25.89
CA LYS A 28 -7.10 12.10 -26.93
C LYS A 28 -6.20 10.99 -27.45
N PHE A 29 -5.76 11.15 -28.69
CA PHE A 29 -4.84 10.22 -29.35
C PHE A 29 -3.53 10.03 -28.56
N SER A 30 -2.90 11.11 -28.09
CA SER A 30 -1.64 11.04 -27.33
C SER A 30 -1.77 10.28 -25.99
N THR A 31 -2.81 10.56 -25.19
CA THR A 31 -3.07 9.82 -23.94
C THR A 31 -3.42 8.37 -24.23
N SER A 32 -4.16 8.12 -25.31
CA SER A 32 -4.51 6.77 -25.74
C SER A 32 -3.27 5.96 -26.15
N ILE A 33 -2.37 6.54 -26.96
CA ILE A 33 -1.09 5.90 -27.34
C ILE A 33 -0.30 5.50 -26.09
N TYR A 34 -0.18 6.39 -25.12
CA TYR A 34 0.56 6.09 -23.90
C TYR A 34 0.02 4.86 -23.16
N VAL A 35 -1.31 4.80 -22.94
CA VAL A 35 -1.91 3.66 -22.26
C VAL A 35 -1.81 2.40 -23.13
N PHE A 36 -1.96 2.51 -24.46
CA PHE A 36 -1.73 1.39 -25.38
C PHE A 36 -0.30 0.85 -25.29
N VAL A 37 0.72 1.71 -25.25
CA VAL A 37 2.11 1.29 -25.06
C VAL A 37 2.28 0.57 -23.73
N LEU A 38 1.69 1.07 -22.64
CA LEU A 38 1.73 0.36 -21.35
C LEU A 38 1.07 -1.03 -21.45
N VAL A 39 -0.07 -1.16 -22.15
CA VAL A 39 -0.75 -2.45 -22.36
C VAL A 39 0.14 -3.40 -23.14
N LEU A 40 0.76 -2.92 -24.23
CA LEU A 40 1.68 -3.71 -25.03
C LEU A 40 2.92 -4.12 -24.24
N LEU A 41 3.46 -3.25 -23.38
CA LEU A 41 4.59 -3.58 -22.51
C LEU A 41 4.23 -4.68 -21.51
N VAL A 42 3.07 -4.57 -20.84
CA VAL A 42 2.59 -5.61 -19.91
C VAL A 42 2.33 -6.92 -20.65
N PHE A 43 1.68 -6.86 -21.82
CA PHE A 43 1.41 -8.02 -22.66
C PHE A 43 2.71 -8.68 -23.13
N ALA A 44 3.63 -7.91 -23.71
CA ALA A 44 4.91 -8.41 -24.20
C ALA A 44 5.73 -9.03 -23.08
N TYR A 45 5.75 -8.41 -21.89
CA TYR A 45 6.41 -8.96 -20.72
C TYR A 45 5.81 -10.31 -20.31
N VAL A 46 4.47 -10.42 -20.22
CA VAL A 46 3.79 -11.67 -19.86
C VAL A 46 4.04 -12.76 -20.90
N VAL A 47 3.92 -12.43 -22.19
CA VAL A 47 4.15 -13.38 -23.29
C VAL A 47 5.60 -13.83 -23.33
N LEU A 48 6.56 -12.91 -23.26
CA LEU A 48 7.98 -13.22 -23.24
C LEU A 48 8.32 -14.12 -22.04
N HIS A 49 7.76 -13.84 -20.87
CA HIS A 49 7.97 -14.66 -19.68
C HIS A 49 7.35 -16.06 -19.82
N ILE A 50 6.17 -16.20 -20.42
CA ILE A 50 5.54 -17.51 -20.70
C ILE A 50 6.35 -18.30 -21.74
N LEU A 51 6.77 -17.65 -22.83
CA LEU A 51 7.57 -18.28 -23.89
C LEU A 51 8.93 -18.72 -23.36
N TYR A 52 9.61 -17.87 -22.60
CA TYR A 52 10.88 -18.21 -21.94
C TYR A 52 10.74 -19.42 -21.01
N GLU A 53 9.63 -19.54 -20.27
CA GLU A 53 9.35 -20.73 -19.46
C GLU A 53 9.19 -22.00 -20.29
N ARG A 54 8.50 -21.92 -21.43
CA ARG A 54 8.27 -23.06 -22.33
C ARG A 54 9.58 -23.52 -22.98
N THR A 55 10.46 -22.60 -23.33
CA THR A 55 11.77 -22.89 -23.94
C THR A 55 12.76 -23.44 -22.91
N LEU A 56 12.83 -22.87 -21.71
CA LEU A 56 13.74 -23.37 -20.66
C LEU A 56 13.32 -24.76 -20.17
N GLY A 57 12.01 -25.04 -20.06
CA GLY A 57 11.51 -26.39 -19.74
C GLY A 57 11.90 -27.45 -20.78
N ARG A 58 11.88 -27.11 -22.08
CA ARG A 58 12.34 -28.00 -23.16
C ARG A 58 13.85 -28.28 -23.09
N ASN A 59 14.67 -27.30 -22.71
CA ASN A 59 16.12 -27.48 -22.62
C ASN A 59 16.53 -28.41 -21.46
N THR A 60 15.82 -28.36 -20.33
CA THR A 60 16.05 -29.29 -19.21
C THR A 60 15.67 -30.73 -19.56
N GLU A 61 14.56 -30.94 -20.29
CA GLU A 61 14.15 -32.27 -20.78
C GLU A 61 15.10 -32.81 -21.86
N SER A 62 15.57 -31.96 -22.79
CA SER A 62 16.48 -32.37 -23.86
C SER A 62 17.87 -32.76 -23.35
N THR A 63 18.30 -32.20 -22.20
CA THR A 63 19.57 -32.57 -21.55
C THR A 63 19.44 -33.88 -20.75
N SER A 64 18.26 -34.15 -20.19
CA SER A 64 17.99 -35.40 -19.45
C SER A 64 17.78 -36.62 -20.35
N GLY A 65 17.36 -36.42 -21.61
CA GLY A 65 17.11 -37.51 -22.57
C GLY A 65 18.35 -38.07 -23.27
N ASN A 66 19.54 -37.46 -23.09
CA ASN A 66 20.74 -37.81 -23.85
C ASN A 66 21.91 -38.35 -23.00
N THR A 67 21.70 -38.62 -21.71
CA THR A 67 22.74 -39.17 -20.81
C THR A 67 22.30 -40.53 -20.26
N GLY A 68 22.09 -41.47 -21.17
CA GLY A 68 21.83 -42.87 -20.88
C GLY A 68 23.01 -43.76 -21.25
N ALA A 69 24.21 -43.47 -20.73
CA ALA A 69 25.31 -44.43 -20.59
C ALA A 69 26.53 -43.78 -19.90
N SER A 70 26.92 -44.35 -18.77
CA SER A 70 28.29 -44.38 -18.19
C SER A 70 28.44 -43.77 -16.79
N MET A 71 28.67 -44.72 -15.87
CA MET A 71 29.52 -44.71 -14.68
C MET A 71 29.29 -43.73 -13.51
N ALA A 72 29.24 -44.38 -12.35
CA ALA A 72 29.27 -43.82 -11.01
C ALA A 72 30.50 -42.92 -10.79
N GLY A 73 30.25 -41.75 -10.23
CA GLY A 73 31.27 -40.82 -9.75
C GLY A 73 30.62 -39.80 -8.83
N THR A 74 30.86 -39.94 -7.53
CA THR A 74 30.46 -39.02 -6.47
C THR A 74 30.90 -37.59 -6.81
N SER A 75 29.95 -36.70 -7.07
CA SER A 75 30.17 -35.26 -6.99
C SER A 75 28.88 -34.56 -6.57
N GLN A 76 28.80 -34.22 -5.28
CA GLN A 76 27.76 -33.35 -4.74
C GLN A 76 27.99 -31.94 -5.29
N ASN A 77 27.07 -31.48 -6.12
CA ASN A 77 27.04 -30.11 -6.63
C ASN A 77 26.50 -29.18 -5.52
N PRO A 78 27.25 -28.17 -5.02
CA PRO A 78 26.78 -27.28 -3.97
C PRO A 78 26.08 -26.08 -4.62
N GLY A 79 24.77 -26.13 -4.83
CA GLY A 79 24.14 -25.02 -5.54
C GLY A 79 22.63 -25.04 -5.77
N SER A 80 21.83 -25.74 -4.97
CA SER A 80 20.39 -25.45 -4.89
C SER A 80 19.81 -26.08 -3.63
N SER A 81 19.96 -25.42 -2.48
CA SER A 81 19.19 -25.76 -1.31
C SER A 81 17.71 -25.58 -1.63
N GLU A 82 16.93 -26.66 -1.58
CA GLU A 82 15.48 -26.52 -1.63
C GLU A 82 15.01 -25.64 -0.46
N PRO A 83 14.10 -24.68 -0.70
CA PRO A 83 13.64 -23.79 0.35
C PRO A 83 12.95 -24.57 1.45
N THR A 84 13.29 -24.23 2.69
CA THR A 84 12.74 -24.85 3.90
C THR A 84 11.21 -24.68 3.98
N PRO A 85 10.49 -25.54 4.72
CA PRO A 85 9.03 -25.41 4.89
C PRO A 85 8.58 -24.05 5.44
N GLU A 86 9.38 -23.44 6.33
CA GLU A 86 9.15 -22.11 6.89
C GLU A 86 9.28 -21.01 5.82
N GLU A 87 10.29 -21.08 4.95
CA GLU A 87 10.48 -20.13 3.83
C GLU A 87 9.34 -20.22 2.81
N LYS A 88 8.90 -21.43 2.45
CA LYS A 88 7.73 -21.64 1.57
C LYS A 88 6.47 -20.99 2.14
N LYS A 89 6.26 -21.09 3.45
CA LYS A 89 5.11 -20.48 4.15
C LYS A 89 5.20 -18.96 4.17
N ASP A 90 6.38 -18.37 4.37
CA ASP A 90 6.57 -16.91 4.34
C ASP A 90 6.36 -16.33 2.93
N LEU A 91 6.88 -16.99 1.89
CA LEU A 91 6.66 -16.61 0.50
C LEU A 91 5.17 -16.62 0.11
N GLN A 92 4.41 -17.63 0.55
CA GLN A 92 2.97 -17.67 0.34
C GLN A 92 2.23 -16.52 1.04
N LYS A 93 2.63 -16.15 2.26
CA LYS A 93 2.06 -15.01 2.97
C LYS A 93 2.34 -13.71 2.22
N ARG A 94 3.60 -13.47 1.84
CA ARG A 94 4.01 -12.28 1.07
C ARG A 94 3.26 -12.18 -0.25
N ARG A 95 3.06 -13.30 -0.95
CA ARG A 95 2.27 -13.37 -2.19
C ARG A 95 0.83 -12.93 -1.97
N LYS A 96 0.15 -13.43 -0.92
CA LYS A 96 -1.23 -13.03 -0.59
C LYS A 96 -1.33 -11.53 -0.30
N PHE A 97 -0.33 -10.99 0.37
CA PHE A 97 -0.25 -9.59 0.74
C PHE A 97 -0.02 -8.66 -0.44
N LEU A 98 0.95 -8.99 -1.30
CA LEU A 98 1.17 -8.28 -2.56
C LEU A 98 -0.06 -8.31 -3.47
N MET A 99 -0.76 -9.45 -3.50
CA MET A 99 -1.98 -9.59 -4.28
C MET A 99 -3.10 -8.68 -3.76
N LEU A 100 -3.30 -8.61 -2.45
CA LEU A 100 -4.27 -7.70 -1.84
C LEU A 100 -3.96 -6.24 -2.18
N LEU A 101 -2.70 -5.84 -2.02
CA LEU A 101 -2.23 -4.48 -2.33
C LEU A 101 -2.45 -4.13 -3.81
N ALA A 102 -2.06 -5.01 -4.72
CA ALA A 102 -2.22 -4.78 -6.15
C ALA A 102 -3.70 -4.74 -6.57
N ILE A 103 -4.57 -5.57 -5.99
CA ILE A 103 -6.01 -5.51 -6.26
C ILE A 103 -6.60 -4.17 -5.80
N LEU A 104 -6.19 -3.69 -4.63
CA LEU A 104 -6.67 -2.41 -4.09
C LEU A 104 -6.12 -1.20 -4.86
N ALA A 105 -4.84 -1.22 -5.25
CA ALA A 105 -4.26 -0.21 -6.11
C ALA A 105 -4.91 -0.21 -7.51
N ALA A 106 -5.13 -1.38 -8.11
CA ALA A 106 -5.84 -1.50 -9.38
C ALA A 106 -7.28 -0.97 -9.29
N SER A 107 -8.00 -1.24 -8.20
CA SER A 107 -9.40 -0.82 -8.06
C SER A 107 -9.55 0.70 -7.93
N ILE A 108 -8.74 1.34 -7.08
CA ILE A 108 -8.80 2.80 -6.89
C ILE A 108 -8.30 3.55 -8.13
N THR A 109 -7.25 3.06 -8.79
CA THR A 109 -6.71 3.69 -10.01
C THR A 109 -7.63 3.48 -11.21
N TYR A 110 -8.31 2.33 -11.29
CA TYR A 110 -9.36 2.10 -12.29
C TYR A 110 -10.50 3.09 -12.12
N GLN A 111 -11.07 3.19 -10.92
CA GLN A 111 -12.17 4.10 -10.60
C GLN A 111 -11.82 5.55 -10.91
N THR A 112 -10.63 5.99 -10.49
CA THR A 112 -10.20 7.38 -10.63
C THR A 112 -9.65 7.70 -12.03
N GLY A 113 -9.31 6.68 -12.82
CA GLY A 113 -8.98 6.84 -14.23
C GLY A 113 -10.20 7.06 -15.11
N ILE A 114 -11.32 6.38 -14.80
CA ILE A 114 -12.60 6.56 -15.52
C ILE A 114 -13.47 7.67 -14.93
N SER A 115 -13.21 8.07 -13.69
CA SER A 115 -13.86 9.19 -13.00
C SER A 115 -12.77 10.08 -12.39
N PRO A 116 -12.13 10.93 -13.20
CA PRO A 116 -11.01 11.76 -12.75
C PRO A 116 -11.44 12.76 -11.67
N PRO A 117 -10.47 13.28 -10.88
CA PRO A 117 -10.73 14.36 -9.94
C PRO A 117 -11.46 15.51 -10.64
N GLY A 118 -12.35 16.20 -9.94
CA GLY A 118 -13.15 17.27 -10.52
C GLY A 118 -14.34 16.81 -11.38
N GLY A 119 -14.43 15.53 -11.74
CA GLY A 119 -15.54 15.00 -12.51
C GLY A 119 -15.52 15.43 -13.99
N PHE A 120 -16.71 15.54 -14.57
CA PHE A 120 -16.92 15.80 -15.99
C PHE A 120 -17.82 17.01 -16.20
N TRP A 121 -17.57 17.74 -17.28
CA TRP A 121 -18.48 18.75 -17.76
C TRP A 121 -19.83 18.14 -18.13
N THR A 122 -20.91 18.83 -17.76
CA THR A 122 -22.30 18.42 -18.02
C THR A 122 -22.92 19.11 -19.23
N ASP A 123 -22.31 20.19 -19.72
CA ASP A 123 -22.79 20.97 -20.86
C ASP A 123 -21.66 21.24 -21.87
N ASN A 124 -22.02 21.90 -22.98
CA ASN A 124 -21.08 22.31 -24.03
C ASN A 124 -20.85 23.84 -24.03
N SER A 125 -21.02 24.50 -22.88
CA SER A 125 -20.86 25.94 -22.75
C SER A 125 -19.39 26.33 -22.53
N ASN A 126 -19.07 27.61 -22.74
CA ASN A 126 -17.76 28.21 -22.43
C ASN A 126 -16.54 27.53 -23.07
N GLY A 127 -16.72 26.83 -24.20
CA GLY A 127 -15.63 26.15 -24.91
C GLY A 127 -15.27 24.78 -24.35
N HIS A 128 -15.97 24.32 -23.31
CA HIS A 128 -15.88 22.96 -22.80
C HIS A 128 -16.88 22.04 -23.51
N ARG A 129 -16.68 20.72 -23.37
CA ARG A 129 -17.54 19.71 -23.99
C ARG A 129 -18.01 18.71 -22.94
N ALA A 130 -19.30 18.42 -22.94
CA ALA A 130 -19.91 17.46 -22.05
C ALA A 130 -19.20 16.10 -22.12
N GLY A 131 -18.95 15.50 -20.96
CA GLY A 131 -18.22 14.24 -20.84
C GLY A 131 -16.69 14.37 -20.94
N TYR A 132 -16.13 15.58 -21.06
CA TYR A 132 -14.70 15.83 -20.90
C TYR A 132 -14.38 16.14 -19.43
N PRO A 133 -13.20 15.70 -18.91
CA PRO A 133 -12.83 15.94 -17.52
C PRO A 133 -12.67 17.43 -17.20
N VAL A 134 -13.31 17.91 -16.13
CA VAL A 134 -13.16 19.31 -15.67
C VAL A 134 -11.71 19.61 -15.30
N PHE A 135 -11.09 18.71 -14.53
CA PHE A 135 -9.71 18.86 -14.06
C PHE A 135 -8.68 18.97 -15.20
N ARG A 136 -9.01 18.45 -16.39
CA ARG A 136 -8.14 18.57 -17.56
C ARG A 136 -8.11 20.00 -18.11
N ASP A 137 -9.26 20.66 -18.14
CA ASP A 137 -9.38 21.96 -18.78
C ASP A 137 -8.89 23.06 -17.84
N GLU A 138 -9.26 23.00 -16.56
CA GLU A 138 -8.83 23.97 -15.54
C GLU A 138 -7.39 23.76 -15.05
N PHE A 139 -6.96 22.50 -14.86
CA PHE A 139 -5.67 22.18 -14.25
C PHE A 139 -4.80 21.29 -15.14
N ARG A 140 -4.65 21.69 -16.42
CA ARG A 140 -4.05 20.88 -17.49
C ARG A 140 -2.73 20.19 -17.16
N ASN A 141 -1.81 20.87 -16.49
CA ASN A 141 -0.52 20.28 -16.12
C ASN A 141 -0.67 19.22 -15.01
N HIS A 142 -1.45 19.51 -13.97
CA HIS A 142 -1.72 18.56 -12.89
C HIS A 142 -2.49 17.35 -13.41
N TYR A 143 -3.51 17.55 -14.24
CA TYR A 143 -4.25 16.47 -14.88
C TYR A 143 -3.36 15.56 -15.72
N ARG A 144 -2.44 16.12 -16.52
CA ARG A 144 -1.54 15.32 -17.36
C ARG A 144 -0.64 14.42 -16.50
N VAL A 145 -0.06 14.97 -15.44
CA VAL A 145 0.80 14.22 -14.52
C VAL A 145 -0.01 13.18 -13.74
N PHE A 146 -1.18 13.56 -13.22
CA PHE A 146 -2.14 12.65 -12.58
C PHE A 146 -2.49 11.48 -13.50
N PHE A 147 -2.86 11.74 -14.75
CA PHE A 147 -3.26 10.73 -15.71
C PHE A 147 -2.15 9.70 -15.95
N TYR A 148 -0.92 10.16 -16.19
CA TYR A 148 0.20 9.25 -16.45
C TYR A 148 0.57 8.41 -15.23
N PHE A 149 0.63 9.02 -14.05
CA PHE A 149 0.90 8.28 -12.82
C PHE A 149 -0.23 7.31 -12.49
N ASN A 150 -1.50 7.72 -12.60
CA ASN A 150 -2.64 6.86 -12.32
C ASN A 150 -2.72 5.67 -13.29
N ALA A 151 -2.47 5.91 -14.58
CA ALA A 151 -2.41 4.84 -15.58
C ALA A 151 -1.22 3.89 -15.35
N THR A 152 -0.05 4.42 -14.97
CA THR A 152 1.12 3.60 -14.64
C THR A 152 0.85 2.74 -13.42
N ALA A 153 0.26 3.30 -12.35
CA ALA A 153 -0.12 2.57 -11.15
C ALA A 153 -1.09 1.43 -11.50
N PHE A 154 -2.18 1.73 -12.22
CA PHE A 154 -3.13 0.72 -12.68
C PHE A 154 -2.45 -0.43 -13.45
N MET A 155 -1.62 -0.10 -14.43
CA MET A 155 -0.94 -1.09 -15.27
C MET A 155 0.11 -1.90 -14.50
N ALA A 156 0.86 -1.24 -13.59
CA ALA A 156 1.80 -1.90 -12.70
C ALA A 156 1.10 -2.86 -11.73
N SER A 157 -0.04 -2.45 -11.14
CA SER A 157 -0.86 -3.32 -10.30
C SER A 157 -1.35 -4.56 -11.05
N LEU A 158 -1.83 -4.40 -12.29
CA LEU A 158 -2.24 -5.55 -13.11
C LEU A 158 -1.07 -6.46 -13.47
N ALA A 159 0.10 -5.91 -13.77
CA ALA A 159 1.31 -6.70 -14.00
C ALA A 159 1.72 -7.49 -12.73
N VAL A 160 1.61 -6.88 -11.55
CA VAL A 160 1.83 -7.55 -10.27
C VAL A 160 0.82 -8.69 -10.07
N ILE A 161 -0.47 -8.46 -10.32
CA ILE A 161 -1.50 -9.51 -10.22
C ILE A 161 -1.18 -10.67 -11.16
N LEU A 162 -0.85 -10.39 -12.43
CA LEU A 162 -0.51 -11.41 -13.43
C LEU A 162 0.70 -12.25 -13.01
N LEU A 163 1.75 -11.60 -12.47
CA LEU A 163 2.92 -12.27 -11.93
C LEU A 163 2.59 -13.15 -10.72
N LEU A 164 1.69 -12.69 -9.84
CA LEU A 164 1.34 -13.41 -8.61
C LEU A 164 0.29 -14.51 -8.82
N VAL A 165 -0.51 -14.49 -9.88
CA VAL A 165 -1.55 -15.52 -10.13
C VAL A 165 -0.93 -16.88 -10.45
N SER A 166 0.21 -16.92 -11.13
CA SER A 166 0.94 -18.17 -11.38
C SER A 166 2.10 -18.36 -10.40
N GLU A 167 2.18 -19.53 -9.76
CA GLU A 167 3.31 -19.87 -8.88
C GLU A 167 4.64 -19.91 -9.62
N ARG A 168 4.61 -20.31 -10.90
CA ARG A 168 5.82 -20.36 -11.74
C ARG A 168 6.32 -18.95 -12.07
N LEU A 169 5.40 -18.08 -12.53
CA LEU A 169 5.69 -16.68 -12.82
C LEU A 169 6.13 -15.93 -11.55
N CYS A 170 5.51 -16.22 -10.40
CA CYS A 170 5.85 -15.61 -9.12
C CYS A 170 7.26 -16.01 -8.65
N LYS A 171 7.63 -17.29 -8.76
CA LYS A 171 8.94 -17.78 -8.32
C LYS A 171 10.06 -17.14 -9.13
N LYS A 172 9.95 -17.15 -10.46
CA LYS A 172 10.94 -16.53 -11.35
C LYS A 172 10.93 -15.00 -11.33
N GLY A 173 9.75 -14.38 -11.19
CA GLY A 173 9.62 -12.93 -11.03
C GLY A 173 10.25 -12.41 -9.73
N LEU A 174 10.31 -13.25 -8.70
CA LEU A 174 11.06 -12.98 -7.47
C LEU A 174 12.57 -13.11 -7.69
N GLU A 175 13.01 -14.09 -8.48
CA GLU A 175 14.41 -14.31 -8.85
C GLU A 175 14.96 -13.17 -9.75
N CYS A 176 14.14 -12.62 -10.66
CA CYS A 176 14.57 -11.60 -11.64
C CYS A 176 14.40 -10.14 -11.18
N TYR A 177 14.17 -9.86 -9.89
CA TYR A 177 13.85 -8.52 -9.35
C TYR A 177 12.61 -7.81 -9.95
N ALA A 178 12.01 -8.35 -11.01
CA ALA A 178 10.92 -7.72 -11.75
C ALA A 178 9.67 -7.47 -10.90
N LEU A 179 9.29 -8.41 -10.02
CA LEU A 179 8.17 -8.21 -9.10
C LEU A 179 8.43 -7.04 -8.14
N ARG A 180 9.68 -6.92 -7.64
CA ARG A 180 10.06 -5.83 -6.74
C ARG A 180 10.05 -4.49 -7.47
N ALA A 181 10.55 -4.45 -8.70
CA ALA A 181 10.51 -3.25 -9.54
C ALA A 181 9.07 -2.82 -9.84
N CYS A 182 8.19 -3.74 -10.24
CA CYS A 182 6.78 -3.45 -10.51
C CYS A 182 6.06 -2.89 -9.28
N VAL A 183 6.25 -3.49 -8.09
CA VAL A 183 5.66 -2.99 -6.85
C VAL A 183 6.17 -1.60 -6.49
N LEU A 184 7.46 -1.32 -6.69
CA LEU A 184 8.01 0.02 -6.46
C LEU A 184 7.42 1.05 -7.43
N VAL A 185 7.36 0.71 -8.72
CA VAL A 185 6.74 1.56 -9.74
C VAL A 185 5.27 1.82 -9.41
N ASP A 186 4.52 0.81 -8.97
CA ASP A 186 3.13 0.93 -8.55
C ASP A 186 2.98 1.93 -7.39
N LEU A 187 3.74 1.75 -6.31
CA LEU A 187 3.67 2.61 -5.12
C LEU A 187 4.07 4.07 -5.43
N ILE A 188 5.15 4.28 -6.19
CA ILE A 188 5.59 5.62 -6.60
C ILE A 188 4.52 6.28 -7.46
N SER A 189 3.94 5.51 -8.37
CA SER A 189 2.92 6.03 -9.27
C SER A 189 1.63 6.36 -8.54
N LEU A 190 1.22 5.54 -7.57
CA LEU A 190 0.07 5.82 -6.72
C LEU A 190 0.27 7.10 -5.89
N MET A 191 1.46 7.30 -5.33
CA MET A 191 1.78 8.53 -4.58
C MET A 191 1.82 9.76 -5.49
N GLY A 192 2.38 9.65 -6.69
CA GLY A 192 2.41 10.73 -7.68
C GLY A 192 1.02 11.12 -8.18
N ALA A 193 0.17 10.13 -8.42
CA ALA A 193 -1.23 10.35 -8.78
C ALA A 193 -1.98 11.03 -7.62
N PHE A 194 -1.83 10.56 -6.39
CA PHE A 194 -2.43 11.20 -5.22
C PHE A 194 -2.00 12.67 -5.10
N ALA A 195 -0.70 12.95 -5.17
CA ALA A 195 -0.16 14.29 -4.99
C ALA A 195 -0.69 15.26 -6.04
N THR A 196 -0.72 14.84 -7.30
CA THR A 196 -1.15 15.72 -8.39
C THR A 196 -2.66 15.83 -8.50
N GLY A 197 -3.42 14.78 -8.21
CA GLY A 197 -4.89 14.80 -8.26
C GLY A 197 -5.54 15.53 -7.08
N ASN A 198 -4.92 15.50 -5.89
CA ASN A 198 -5.43 16.19 -4.71
C ASN A 198 -5.06 17.70 -4.70
N CYS A 199 -3.97 18.09 -5.36
CA CYS A 199 -3.50 19.48 -5.35
C CYS A 199 -4.02 20.25 -6.58
N ARG A 200 -4.81 21.30 -6.32
CA ARG A 200 -5.33 22.21 -7.36
C ARG A 200 -4.57 23.53 -7.43
N LYS A 201 -4.01 23.99 -6.31
CA LYS A 201 -3.16 25.20 -6.22
C LYS A 201 -1.70 24.84 -5.93
N VAL A 202 -0.78 25.66 -6.44
CA VAL A 202 0.67 25.46 -6.32
C VAL A 202 1.15 25.52 -4.87
N SER A 203 0.57 26.38 -4.04
CA SER A 203 0.96 26.55 -2.63
C SER A 203 0.69 25.30 -1.78
N THR A 204 -0.46 24.64 -1.94
CA THR A 204 -0.81 23.41 -1.22
C THR A 204 -0.08 22.18 -1.78
N SER A 205 0.28 22.23 -3.06
CA SER A 205 1.10 21.21 -3.73
C SER A 205 2.47 21.03 -3.09
N GLY A 206 3.11 22.12 -2.63
CA GLY A 206 4.44 22.07 -2.01
C GLY A 206 4.54 21.12 -0.81
N TYR A 207 3.55 21.14 0.09
CA TYR A 207 3.53 20.22 1.24
C TYR A 207 3.41 18.77 0.81
N VAL A 208 2.45 18.43 -0.06
CA VAL A 208 2.22 17.05 -0.46
C VAL A 208 3.41 16.50 -1.26
N ILE A 209 4.00 17.32 -2.15
CA ILE A 209 5.23 16.97 -2.86
C ILE A 209 6.37 16.72 -1.88
N LEU A 210 6.59 17.60 -0.89
CA LEU A 210 7.63 17.43 0.12
C LEU A 210 7.48 16.10 0.88
N VAL A 211 6.26 15.79 1.35
CA VAL A 211 5.99 14.54 2.07
C VAL A 211 6.18 13.33 1.14
N VAL A 212 5.76 13.42 -0.14
CA VAL A 212 6.00 12.38 -1.14
C VAL A 212 7.47 12.14 -1.38
N LEU A 213 8.26 13.20 -1.53
CA LEU A 213 9.70 13.09 -1.66
C LEU A 213 10.34 12.51 -0.40
N ALA A 214 9.89 12.91 0.80
CA ALA A 214 10.39 12.37 2.06
C ALA A 214 10.12 10.86 2.18
N VAL A 215 8.90 10.41 1.86
CA VAL A 215 8.56 8.98 1.85
C VAL A 215 9.33 8.25 0.75
N PHE A 216 9.46 8.83 -0.44
CA PHE A 216 10.25 8.24 -1.51
C PHE A 216 11.71 8.03 -1.12
N VAL A 217 12.36 9.05 -0.56
CA VAL A 217 13.73 8.97 -0.03
C VAL A 217 13.81 7.92 1.07
N TYR A 218 12.83 7.87 1.98
CA TYR A 218 12.76 6.82 2.99
C TYR A 218 12.68 5.41 2.38
N VAL A 219 11.83 5.20 1.36
CA VAL A 219 11.72 3.92 0.65
C VAL A 219 13.02 3.58 -0.07
N MET A 220 13.67 4.54 -0.72
CA MET A 220 14.97 4.33 -1.38
C MET A 220 16.07 3.99 -0.38
N ILE A 221 16.13 4.68 0.77
CA ILE A 221 17.04 4.33 1.87
C ILE A 221 16.75 2.92 2.35
N GLN A 222 15.49 2.53 2.56
CA GLN A 222 15.14 1.17 2.94
C GLN A 222 15.56 0.16 1.87
N VAL A 223 15.35 0.45 0.59
CA VAL A 223 15.77 -0.43 -0.52
C VAL A 223 17.29 -0.57 -0.59
N LEU A 224 18.04 0.52 -0.40
CA LEU A 224 19.50 0.60 -0.48
C LEU A 224 20.20 0.04 0.78
N VAL A 225 19.64 0.28 1.97
CA VAL A 225 20.15 -0.24 3.25
C VAL A 225 19.80 -1.72 3.44
N LEU A 226 18.71 -2.21 2.84
CA LEU A 226 18.29 -3.62 2.88
C LEU A 226 18.51 -4.40 1.59
N THR A 227 19.24 -3.86 0.62
CA THR A 227 19.99 -4.73 -0.30
C THR A 227 21.23 -5.17 0.47
N PRO A 228 21.37 -6.46 0.81
CA PRO A 228 22.33 -6.88 1.82
C PRO A 228 23.76 -6.55 1.37
N LYS A 229 24.41 -5.67 2.12
CA LYS A 229 25.89 -5.61 2.21
C LYS A 229 26.44 -6.93 2.80
N ASP A 230 25.56 -7.66 3.47
CA ASP A 230 25.77 -8.92 4.17
C ASP A 230 26.19 -10.05 3.21
N LYS A 231 25.68 -10.06 1.97
CA LYS A 231 26.07 -11.07 0.95
C LYS A 231 27.53 -10.93 0.52
N TRP A 232 28.12 -9.74 0.67
CA TRP A 232 29.55 -9.49 0.44
C TRP A 232 30.39 -9.79 1.68
N ASN A 233 29.90 -9.50 2.88
CA ASN A 233 30.62 -9.74 4.13
C ASN A 233 30.64 -11.23 4.54
N GLU A 234 29.64 -12.01 4.12
CA GLU A 234 29.56 -13.46 4.37
C GLU A 234 30.54 -14.26 3.49
N LEU A 235 30.94 -13.71 2.34
CA LEU A 235 31.96 -14.28 1.44
C LEU A 235 33.40 -14.11 1.94
N LEU A 236 33.61 -13.23 2.93
CA LEU A 236 34.93 -12.85 3.46
C LEU A 236 35.18 -13.35 4.89
N ARG A 237 34.26 -14.14 5.47
CA ARG A 237 34.41 -14.65 6.84
C ARG A 237 34.81 -16.13 6.82
N PRO A 238 35.99 -16.52 7.32
CA PRO A 238 36.34 -17.93 7.44
C PRO A 238 35.38 -18.63 8.40
N SER A 239 34.81 -19.73 7.92
CA SER A 239 33.84 -20.56 8.64
C SER A 239 34.42 -21.05 9.96
N LYS A 240 33.87 -20.59 11.08
CA LYS A 240 34.02 -21.27 12.38
C LYS A 240 32.72 -21.96 12.70
N HIS A 241 32.76 -23.29 12.64
CA HIS A 241 31.72 -24.17 13.13
C HIS A 241 31.59 -24.00 14.65
N GLN A 242 30.44 -23.51 15.12
CA GLN A 242 30.01 -23.68 16.49
C GLN A 242 28.69 -24.45 16.49
N ASN A 243 28.73 -25.63 17.10
CA ASN A 243 27.59 -26.53 17.29
C ASN A 243 26.53 -25.85 18.17
N PRO A 244 25.23 -25.89 17.81
CA PRO A 244 24.17 -25.48 18.71
C PRO A 244 23.88 -26.61 19.70
N SER A 245 24.11 -26.35 20.99
CA SER A 245 23.56 -27.13 22.10
C SER A 245 22.03 -26.98 22.12
N MET A 246 21.32 -28.12 22.07
CA MET A 246 19.87 -28.23 22.18
C MET A 246 19.42 -27.98 23.62
N ASN A 247 18.73 -26.87 23.87
CA ASN A 247 17.92 -26.65 25.07
C ASN A 247 16.43 -26.77 24.71
N HIS A 248 15.77 -27.79 25.25
CA HIS A 248 14.42 -28.26 24.88
C HIS A 248 13.26 -27.47 25.52
N THR A 249 13.50 -26.39 26.28
CA THR A 249 12.42 -25.68 27.02
C THR A 249 11.84 -24.46 26.28
N ARG A 250 12.30 -24.16 25.06
CA ARG A 250 11.95 -22.91 24.33
C ARG A 250 10.80 -23.04 23.31
N SER A 251 10.20 -24.21 23.12
CA SER A 251 9.34 -24.47 21.96
C SER A 251 7.91 -23.92 22.06
N ILE A 252 7.31 -23.87 23.25
CA ILE A 252 5.89 -23.47 23.41
C ILE A 252 5.72 -21.94 23.38
N HIS A 253 6.57 -21.19 24.08
CA HIS A 253 6.49 -19.72 24.09
C HIS A 253 6.87 -19.10 22.74
N ASP A 254 7.84 -19.70 22.03
CA ASP A 254 8.31 -19.20 20.73
C ASP A 254 7.29 -19.46 19.60
N THR A 255 6.50 -20.54 19.69
CA THR A 255 5.43 -20.81 18.72
C THR A 255 4.21 -19.90 18.90
N ASP A 256 3.82 -19.59 20.15
CA ASP A 256 2.69 -18.70 20.43
C ASP A 256 3.00 -17.23 20.10
N SER A 257 4.22 -16.77 20.41
CA SER A 257 4.72 -15.44 20.04
C SER A 257 4.73 -15.21 18.52
N LYS A 258 5.27 -16.18 17.75
CA LYS A 258 5.29 -16.12 16.28
C LYS A 258 3.89 -16.12 15.68
N ARG A 259 2.96 -16.91 16.24
CA ARG A 259 1.56 -16.93 15.79
C ARG A 259 0.88 -15.59 16.02
N THR A 260 1.12 -14.97 17.17
CA THR A 260 0.58 -13.65 17.54
C THR A 260 1.13 -12.56 16.64
N GLU A 261 2.44 -12.51 16.41
CA GLU A 261 3.07 -11.53 15.50
C GLU A 261 2.49 -11.62 14.07
N HIS A 262 2.31 -12.85 13.56
CA HIS A 262 1.72 -13.06 12.24
C HIS A 262 0.28 -12.58 12.14
N LYS A 263 -0.54 -12.78 13.19
CA LYS A 263 -1.92 -12.32 13.21
C LYS A 263 -1.97 -10.79 13.15
N TRP A 264 -1.18 -10.12 13.98
CA TRP A 264 -1.08 -8.65 14.01
C TRP A 264 -0.59 -8.06 12.68
N ARG A 265 0.42 -8.65 12.04
CA ARG A 265 0.91 -8.17 10.73
C ARG A 265 -0.17 -8.20 9.66
N LYS A 266 -0.95 -9.28 9.60
CA LYS A 266 -2.06 -9.44 8.65
C LYS A 266 -3.12 -8.35 8.88
N ASP A 267 -3.49 -8.14 10.14
CA ASP A 267 -4.54 -7.19 10.50
C ASP A 267 -4.07 -5.74 10.24
N LEU A 268 -2.82 -5.40 10.58
CA LEU A 268 -2.23 -4.09 10.29
C LEU A 268 -2.13 -3.81 8.80
N MET A 269 -1.76 -4.81 7.99
CA MET A 269 -1.67 -4.61 6.55
C MET A 269 -3.06 -4.41 5.92
N LEU A 270 -4.09 -5.09 6.45
CA LEU A 270 -5.47 -4.86 6.03
C LEU A 270 -5.91 -3.43 6.37
N ILE A 271 -5.68 -3.00 7.61
CA ILE A 271 -6.00 -1.63 8.07
C ILE A 271 -5.24 -0.59 7.24
N GLY A 272 -3.95 -0.81 6.98
CA GLY A 272 -3.14 0.10 6.17
C GLY A 272 -3.62 0.22 4.75
N THR A 273 -3.95 -0.90 4.11
CA THR A 273 -4.40 -0.85 2.72
C THR A 273 -5.82 -0.26 2.63
N LEU A 274 -6.66 -0.47 3.64
CA LEU A 274 -7.93 0.24 3.78
C LEU A 274 -7.71 1.75 3.92
N ALA A 275 -6.80 2.17 4.81
CA ALA A 275 -6.47 3.58 5.04
C ALA A 275 -5.93 4.25 3.76
N VAL A 276 -5.02 3.60 3.01
CA VAL A 276 -4.58 4.05 1.68
C VAL A 276 -5.77 4.27 0.75
N THR A 277 -6.68 3.30 0.68
CA THR A 277 -7.85 3.35 -0.22
C THR A 277 -8.77 4.53 0.10
N VAL A 278 -9.19 4.66 1.37
CA VAL A 278 -10.15 5.69 1.77
C VAL A 278 -9.54 7.10 1.69
N THR A 279 -8.26 7.25 2.03
CA THR A 279 -7.58 8.55 1.96
C THR A 279 -7.28 8.97 0.53
N TYR A 280 -6.93 8.02 -0.35
CA TYR A 280 -6.77 8.28 -1.78
C TYR A 280 -8.08 8.78 -2.40
N GLN A 281 -9.18 8.06 -2.17
CA GLN A 281 -10.49 8.46 -2.67
C GLN A 281 -10.94 9.82 -2.12
N ALA A 282 -10.82 10.03 -0.82
CA ALA A 282 -11.21 11.29 -0.18
C ALA A 282 -10.35 12.48 -0.62
N GLY A 283 -9.07 12.25 -0.95
CA GLY A 283 -8.19 13.30 -1.48
C GLY A 283 -8.59 13.75 -2.88
N LEU A 284 -8.98 12.82 -3.74
CA LEU A 284 -9.40 13.14 -5.11
C LEU A 284 -10.84 13.67 -5.19
N LEU A 285 -11.67 13.29 -4.23
CA LEU A 285 -13.07 13.71 -4.08
C LEU A 285 -13.23 14.42 -2.73
N PRO A 286 -12.89 15.72 -2.66
CA PRO A 286 -12.91 16.44 -1.40
C PRO A 286 -14.32 16.50 -0.80
N PRO A 287 -14.43 16.54 0.55
CA PRO A 287 -15.71 16.65 1.23
C PRO A 287 -16.42 17.93 0.81
N GLY A 288 -17.74 17.83 0.63
CA GLY A 288 -18.55 18.92 0.09
C GLY A 288 -18.55 18.99 -1.45
N GLY A 289 -17.70 18.22 -2.13
CA GLY A 289 -17.64 18.19 -3.57
C GLY A 289 -16.82 19.33 -4.17
N VAL A 290 -17.06 19.58 -5.44
CA VAL A 290 -16.34 20.57 -6.25
C VAL A 290 -17.33 21.45 -6.97
N TRP A 291 -16.93 22.69 -7.29
CA TRP A 291 -17.77 23.58 -8.06
C TRP A 291 -18.00 23.04 -9.48
N PRO A 292 -19.22 23.17 -10.04
CA PRO A 292 -19.52 22.69 -11.38
C PRO A 292 -19.21 23.71 -12.48
N ASP A 293 -19.06 24.99 -12.13
CA ASP A 293 -18.92 26.11 -13.08
C ASP A 293 -17.90 27.16 -12.61
N ASP A 294 -17.58 28.08 -13.52
CA ASP A 294 -16.69 29.23 -13.28
C ASP A 294 -17.53 30.48 -12.97
N ARG A 295 -18.05 30.59 -11.75
CA ARG A 295 -18.88 31.73 -11.32
C ARG A 295 -18.41 32.27 -9.98
N ASP A 296 -18.88 33.45 -9.59
CA ASP A 296 -18.70 34.02 -8.25
C ASP A 296 -17.26 33.95 -7.67
N GLY A 297 -16.25 34.06 -8.54
CA GLY A 297 -14.83 34.05 -8.16
C GLY A 297 -14.23 32.67 -7.85
N HIS A 298 -14.94 31.57 -8.13
CA HIS A 298 -14.42 30.20 -8.08
C HIS A 298 -14.30 29.60 -9.48
N PHE A 299 -13.47 28.57 -9.62
CA PHE A 299 -13.30 27.81 -10.86
C PHE A 299 -13.96 26.44 -10.75
N ALA A 300 -14.42 25.91 -11.87
CA ALA A 300 -14.97 24.58 -11.96
C ALA A 300 -13.93 23.57 -11.50
N GLY A 301 -14.38 22.61 -10.70
CA GLY A 301 -13.48 21.68 -10.10
C GLY A 301 -12.61 22.28 -9.01
N ASP A 302 -12.85 23.47 -8.44
CA ASP A 302 -12.28 23.88 -7.14
C ASP A 302 -13.07 23.24 -5.98
N PRO A 303 -12.45 22.93 -4.82
CA PRO A 303 -13.16 22.29 -3.71
C PRO A 303 -14.10 23.28 -3.03
N ILE A 304 -15.40 22.97 -2.94
CA ILE A 304 -16.39 23.88 -2.32
C ILE A 304 -16.04 24.19 -0.86
N LEU A 305 -15.50 23.20 -0.14
CA LEU A 305 -15.10 23.39 1.26
C LEU A 305 -13.93 24.38 1.41
N HIS A 306 -13.07 24.51 0.39
CA HIS A 306 -11.97 25.48 0.42
C HIS A 306 -12.51 26.92 0.50
N ASP A 307 -13.55 27.23 -0.27
CA ASP A 307 -14.09 28.59 -0.36
C ASP A 307 -15.11 28.89 0.74
N THR A 308 -15.91 27.88 1.13
CA THR A 308 -16.92 28.04 2.19
C THR A 308 -16.34 27.97 3.61
N ASN A 309 -15.28 27.17 3.83
CA ASN A 309 -14.61 27.08 5.12
C ASN A 309 -13.15 26.64 4.98
N LEU A 310 -12.27 27.62 4.70
CA LEU A 310 -10.84 27.39 4.48
C LEU A 310 -10.16 26.62 5.61
N THR A 311 -10.51 26.90 6.87
CA THR A 311 -9.91 26.22 8.04
C THR A 311 -10.22 24.73 8.02
N ARG A 312 -11.48 24.34 7.79
CA ARG A 312 -11.87 22.93 7.70
C ARG A 312 -11.23 22.25 6.50
N TYR A 313 -11.21 22.90 5.34
CA TYR A 313 -10.54 22.36 4.18
C TYR A 313 -9.06 22.09 4.45
N LYS A 314 -8.32 23.04 5.05
CA LYS A 314 -6.91 22.86 5.39
C LYS A 314 -6.70 21.70 6.36
N VAL A 315 -7.49 21.60 7.44
CA VAL A 315 -7.42 20.48 8.38
C VAL A 315 -7.68 19.16 7.66
N PHE A 316 -8.75 19.07 6.89
CA PHE A 316 -9.06 17.87 6.09
C PHE A 316 -7.90 17.49 5.17
N PHE A 317 -7.42 18.45 4.37
CA PHE A 317 -6.39 18.23 3.36
C PHE A 317 -5.08 17.71 3.99
N TYR A 318 -4.56 18.39 5.02
CA TYR A 318 -3.31 18.00 5.66
C TYR A 318 -3.43 16.70 6.45
N CYS A 319 -4.51 16.51 7.21
CA CYS A 319 -4.74 15.29 7.97
C CYS A 319 -4.93 14.07 7.04
N ASN A 320 -5.70 14.22 5.95
CA ASN A 320 -5.94 13.16 4.98
C ASN A 320 -4.66 12.80 4.21
N ALA A 321 -3.89 13.80 3.76
CA ALA A 321 -2.60 13.56 3.10
C ALA A 321 -1.59 12.90 4.05
N THR A 322 -1.52 13.35 5.31
CA THR A 322 -0.66 12.72 6.32
C THR A 322 -1.06 11.26 6.55
N ALA A 323 -2.36 10.98 6.67
CA ALA A 323 -2.86 9.63 6.82
C ALA A 323 -2.46 8.75 5.63
N PHE A 324 -2.76 9.17 4.38
CA PHE A 324 -2.36 8.45 3.17
C PHE A 324 -0.88 8.09 3.17
N MET A 325 -0.01 9.06 3.48
CA MET A 325 1.44 8.88 3.48
C MET A 325 1.91 7.96 4.61
N ALA A 326 1.31 8.08 5.80
CA ALA A 326 1.58 7.20 6.93
C ALA A 326 1.13 5.76 6.64
N SER A 327 -0.05 5.57 6.04
CA SER A 327 -0.55 4.25 5.64
C SER A 327 0.36 3.61 4.58
N MET A 328 0.86 4.39 3.61
CA MET A 328 1.82 3.92 2.60
C MET A 328 3.13 3.46 3.22
N VAL A 329 3.71 4.26 4.14
CA VAL A 329 4.91 3.86 4.90
C VAL A 329 4.65 2.58 5.68
N MET A 330 3.50 2.46 6.33
CA MET A 330 3.13 1.25 7.08
C MET A 330 3.05 0.02 6.16
N VAL A 331 2.36 0.11 5.02
CA VAL A 331 2.25 -0.98 4.04
C VAL A 331 3.63 -1.39 3.53
N ILE A 332 4.50 -0.44 3.20
CA ILE A 332 5.86 -0.72 2.72
C ILE A 332 6.69 -1.45 3.78
N LEU A 333 6.62 -1.02 5.05
CA LEU A 333 7.36 -1.66 6.14
C LEU A 333 6.82 -3.05 6.47
N LEU A 334 5.50 -3.25 6.41
CA LEU A 334 4.87 -4.55 6.65
C LEU A 334 5.14 -5.55 5.52
N LEU A 335 5.32 -5.06 4.29
CA LEU A 335 5.61 -5.90 3.13
C LEU A 335 6.97 -6.59 3.21
N ASN A 336 7.92 -6.02 3.95
CA ASN A 336 9.24 -6.61 4.17
C ASN A 336 9.36 -7.15 5.60
N ASN A 337 9.18 -8.46 5.74
CA ASN A 337 9.25 -9.17 7.02
C ASN A 337 10.63 -9.01 7.71
N THR A 338 11.71 -8.88 6.93
CA THR A 338 13.05 -8.67 7.47
C THR A 338 13.21 -7.26 8.07
N ILE A 339 12.70 -6.22 7.38
CA ILE A 339 12.75 -4.82 7.85
C ILE A 339 11.98 -4.68 9.17
N SER A 340 10.78 -5.24 9.19
CA SER A 340 9.84 -5.07 10.29
C SER A 340 10.32 -5.66 11.62
N LYS A 341 11.34 -6.54 11.61
CA LYS A 341 11.97 -7.07 12.83
C LYS A 341 12.98 -6.12 13.46
N TYR A 342 13.49 -5.14 12.72
CA TYR A 342 14.44 -4.16 13.29
C TYR A 342 13.73 -3.18 14.22
N LYS A 343 14.36 -2.89 15.37
CA LYS A 343 13.86 -1.95 16.39
C LYS A 343 13.45 -0.59 15.79
N ARG A 344 14.24 -0.07 14.84
CA ARG A 344 13.95 1.19 14.13
C ARG A 344 12.68 1.11 13.27
N SER A 345 12.44 -0.01 12.60
CA SER A 345 11.21 -0.21 11.82
C SER A 345 9.99 -0.36 12.71
N LEU A 346 10.12 -1.04 13.86
CA LEU A 346 9.02 -1.15 14.83
C LEU A 346 8.62 0.22 15.35
N PHE A 347 9.59 1.07 15.67
CA PHE A 347 9.33 2.45 16.07
C PHE A 347 8.65 3.24 14.95
N ALA A 348 9.17 3.16 13.71
CA ALA A 348 8.55 3.82 12.56
C ALA A 348 7.11 3.35 12.30
N MET A 349 6.83 2.06 12.40
CA MET A 349 5.47 1.51 12.26
C MET A 349 4.52 2.03 13.36
N LYS A 350 4.99 2.11 14.63
CA LYS A 350 4.18 2.67 15.72
C LYS A 350 3.84 4.14 15.49
N ILE A 351 4.83 4.94 15.08
CA ILE A 351 4.62 6.36 14.73
C ILE A 351 3.66 6.49 13.55
N ALA A 352 3.87 5.71 12.48
CA ALA A 352 2.99 5.71 11.31
C ALA A 352 1.55 5.36 11.68
N MET A 353 1.34 4.35 12.54
CA MET A 353 0.01 3.95 13.01
C MET A 353 -0.70 5.06 13.80
N VAL A 354 0.03 5.75 14.68
CA VAL A 354 -0.54 6.88 15.44
C VAL A 354 -0.86 8.07 14.52
N LEU A 355 0.04 8.39 13.60
CA LEU A 355 -0.18 9.45 12.61
C LEU A 355 -1.34 9.14 11.68
N ASP A 356 -1.47 7.90 11.23
CA ASP A 356 -2.58 7.40 10.40
C ASP A 356 -3.92 7.58 11.13
N LEU A 357 -4.00 7.13 12.38
CA LEU A 357 -5.20 7.25 13.20
C LEU A 357 -5.60 8.71 13.47
N LEU A 358 -4.65 9.55 13.87
CA LEU A 358 -4.90 10.98 14.12
C LEU A 358 -5.26 11.71 12.82
N GLY A 359 -4.60 11.38 11.71
CA GLY A 359 -4.86 11.94 10.40
C GLY A 359 -6.25 11.57 9.89
N LEU A 360 -6.64 10.29 9.96
CA LEU A 360 -7.99 9.84 9.59
C LEU A 360 -9.06 10.52 10.45
N LEU A 361 -8.84 10.60 11.76
CA LEU A 361 -9.79 11.17 12.69
C LEU A 361 -9.96 12.69 12.49
N GLY A 362 -8.85 13.41 12.28
CA GLY A 362 -8.87 14.83 11.94
C GLY A 362 -9.52 15.11 10.59
N ALA A 363 -9.21 14.30 9.57
CA ALA A 363 -9.82 14.41 8.25
C ALA A 363 -11.33 14.15 8.32
N TYR A 364 -11.74 13.08 9.00
CA TYR A 364 -13.15 12.74 9.17
C TYR A 364 -13.92 13.85 9.90
N ALA A 365 -13.36 14.39 10.98
CA ALA A 365 -13.96 15.49 11.73
C ALA A 365 -14.11 16.75 10.88
N ALA A 366 -13.07 17.15 10.16
CA ALA A 366 -13.08 18.34 9.34
C ALA A 366 -14.01 18.21 8.10
N GLY A 367 -14.04 17.03 7.47
CA GLY A 367 -14.80 16.79 6.25
C GLY A 367 -16.29 16.51 6.47
N SER A 368 -16.67 15.86 7.59
CA SER A 368 -18.05 15.43 7.83
C SER A 368 -18.93 16.52 8.45
N CYS A 369 -18.33 17.50 9.13
CA CYS A 369 -19.08 18.49 9.89
C CYS A 369 -19.61 19.61 9.00
N ARG A 370 -20.94 19.83 9.03
CA ARG A 370 -21.59 20.96 8.33
C ARG A 370 -22.07 22.04 9.30
N LYS A 371 -22.78 21.68 10.37
CA LYS A 371 -23.32 22.61 11.39
C LYS A 371 -22.45 22.66 12.65
N LEU A 372 -22.40 23.79 13.35
CA LEU A 372 -21.60 23.98 14.57
C LEU A 372 -21.91 22.96 15.68
N LYS A 373 -23.20 22.68 15.93
CA LYS A 373 -23.62 21.69 16.95
C LYS A 373 -23.11 20.28 16.62
N THR A 374 -23.36 19.80 15.39
CA THR A 374 -22.85 18.51 14.90
C THR A 374 -21.32 18.45 14.92
N SER A 375 -20.66 19.58 14.64
CA SER A 375 -19.21 19.71 14.77
C SER A 375 -18.74 19.45 16.19
N ALA A 376 -19.37 20.07 17.19
CA ALA A 376 -19.00 19.88 18.60
C ALA A 376 -19.11 18.40 19.02
N TYR A 377 -20.17 17.69 18.62
CA TYR A 377 -20.32 16.26 18.91
C TYR A 377 -19.21 15.40 18.28
N ILE A 378 -18.88 15.64 17.01
CA ILE A 378 -17.85 14.86 16.32
C ILE A 378 -16.46 15.15 16.90
N PHE A 379 -16.13 16.42 17.18
CA PHE A 379 -14.87 16.76 17.85
C PHE A 379 -14.81 16.19 19.27
N ALA A 380 -15.91 16.20 20.03
CA ALA A 380 -15.95 15.56 21.35
C ALA A 380 -15.72 14.06 21.26
N LEU A 381 -16.32 13.38 20.27
CA LEU A 381 -16.08 11.96 20.02
C LEU A 381 -14.62 11.68 19.64
N VAL A 382 -14.02 12.50 18.78
CA VAL A 382 -12.60 12.44 18.42
C VAL A 382 -11.71 12.55 19.65
N ILE A 383 -11.96 13.54 20.51
CA ILE A 383 -11.21 13.73 21.76
C ILE A 383 -11.42 12.52 22.69
N ALA A 384 -12.65 12.02 22.83
CA ALA A 384 -12.93 10.84 23.65
C ALA A 384 -12.17 9.59 23.16
N VAL A 385 -12.11 9.36 21.84
CA VAL A 385 -11.32 8.27 21.24
C VAL A 385 -9.84 8.44 21.51
N ILE A 386 -9.29 9.65 21.37
CA ILE A 386 -7.88 9.94 21.68
C ILE A 386 -7.60 9.69 23.16
N ILE A 387 -8.45 10.17 24.07
CA ILE A 387 -8.33 9.93 25.52
C ILE A 387 -8.33 8.42 25.81
N TYR A 388 -9.27 7.68 25.22
CA TYR A 388 -9.35 6.23 25.36
C TYR A 388 -8.06 5.52 24.90
N ILE A 389 -7.51 5.92 23.75
CA ILE A 389 -6.24 5.36 23.23
C ILE A 389 -5.09 5.69 24.19
N VAL A 390 -4.98 6.95 24.64
CA VAL A 390 -3.93 7.37 25.58
C VAL A 390 -4.03 6.59 26.89
N ILE A 391 -5.23 6.41 27.44
CA ILE A 391 -5.47 5.59 28.63
C ILE A 391 -4.99 4.16 28.39
N HIS A 392 -5.36 3.53 27.27
CA HIS A 392 -4.91 2.17 26.96
C HIS A 392 -3.40 2.06 26.78
N VAL A 393 -2.76 3.03 26.13
CA VAL A 393 -1.30 3.07 25.97
C VAL A 393 -0.62 3.26 27.32
N VAL A 394 -1.10 4.18 28.15
CA VAL A 394 -0.55 4.43 29.48
C VAL A 394 -0.73 3.21 30.40
N LEU A 395 -1.89 2.56 30.37
CA LEU A 395 -2.17 1.32 31.11
C LEU A 395 -1.37 0.11 30.58
N SER A 396 -0.86 0.17 29.34
CA SER A 396 -0.02 -0.90 28.80
C SER A 396 1.41 -0.90 29.35
N PHE A 397 1.83 0.17 30.04
CA PHE A 397 3.11 0.18 30.75
C PHE A 397 2.97 -0.54 32.09
N ASP A 398 3.73 -1.61 32.28
CA ASP A 398 3.66 -2.48 33.47
C ASP A 398 3.78 -1.72 34.79
N GLU A 399 4.59 -0.66 34.83
CA GLU A 399 4.75 0.18 36.03
C GLU A 399 3.47 0.95 36.36
N VAL A 400 2.84 1.55 35.35
CA VAL A 400 1.60 2.30 35.51
C VAL A 400 0.43 1.37 35.79
N ALA A 401 0.39 0.21 35.13
CA ALA A 401 -0.61 -0.83 35.39
C ALA A 401 -0.56 -1.32 36.84
N ARG A 402 0.64 -1.54 37.39
CA ARG A 402 0.85 -1.92 38.79
C ARG A 402 0.41 -0.82 39.75
N LEU A 403 0.81 0.43 39.50
CA LEU A 403 0.39 1.59 40.32
C LEU A 403 -1.12 1.79 40.33
N VAL A 404 -1.78 1.67 39.17
CA VAL A 404 -3.24 1.76 39.07
C VAL A 404 -3.90 0.61 39.83
N LYS A 405 -3.40 -0.62 39.70
CA LYS A 405 -3.93 -1.79 40.40
C LYS A 405 -3.77 -1.66 41.92
N GLU A 406 -2.66 -1.13 42.41
CA GLU A 406 -2.43 -0.87 43.83
C GLU A 406 -3.35 0.22 44.38
N LYS A 407 -3.48 1.34 43.65
CA LYS A 407 -4.42 2.41 44.02
C LYS A 407 -5.87 1.91 44.02
N TRP A 408 -6.26 1.12 43.02
CA TRP A 408 -7.59 0.49 42.95
C TRP A 408 -7.86 -0.41 44.16
N LYS A 409 -6.92 -1.30 44.51
CA LYS A 409 -7.04 -2.13 45.73
C LYS A 409 -7.12 -1.31 47.02
N LYS A 410 -6.46 -0.15 47.08
CA LYS A 410 -6.55 0.75 48.24
C LYS A 410 -7.92 1.45 48.30
N TRP A 411 -8.45 1.85 47.15
CA TRP A 411 -9.77 2.48 47.03
C TRP A 411 -10.91 1.51 47.35
N VAL A 412 -10.89 0.29 46.79
CA VAL A 412 -11.89 -0.77 47.08
C VAL A 412 -11.91 -1.10 48.58
N ARG A 413 -10.74 -1.26 49.22
CA ARG A 413 -10.65 -1.47 50.68
C ARG A 413 -11.10 -0.27 51.52
N CYS A 414 -11.15 0.92 50.94
CA CYS A 414 -11.71 2.10 51.60
C CYS A 414 -13.23 2.11 51.46
N LEU A 415 -13.74 1.71 50.29
CA LEU A 415 -15.16 1.60 49.99
C LEU A 415 -15.84 0.50 50.80
N GLU A 416 -15.22 -0.68 50.91
CA GLU A 416 -15.69 -1.78 51.79
C GLU A 416 -15.75 -1.34 53.26
N ARG A 417 -14.77 -0.55 53.72
CA ARG A 417 -14.79 0.01 55.09
C ARG A 417 -15.91 1.02 55.30
N CYS A 418 -16.24 1.81 54.29
CA CYS A 418 -17.37 2.74 54.35
C CYS A 418 -18.73 2.03 54.31
N PHE A 419 -18.83 0.88 53.63
CA PHE A 419 -20.08 0.09 53.55
C PHE A 419 -20.27 -0.87 54.73
N CYS A 420 -19.21 -1.30 55.43
CA CYS A 420 -19.30 -2.13 56.65
C CYS A 420 -19.44 -1.33 57.96
N CYS A 421 -19.51 0.01 57.90
CA CYS A 421 -19.72 0.89 59.06
C CYS A 421 -21.16 1.43 59.19
N ASN A 422 -22.11 0.90 58.42
CA ASN A 422 -23.55 0.97 58.69
C ASN A 422 -24.02 -0.43 59.08
#